data_AF-A0A2M8HFF8-F1
#
_entry.id   AF-A0A2M8HFF8-F1
#
_cell.length_a   1.000
_cell.length_b   1.000
_cell.length_c   1.000
_cell.angle_alpha   90.00
_cell.angle_beta   90.00
_cell.angle_gamma   90.00
#
_symmetry.space_group_name_H-M   'P 1'
#
loop_
_entity.id
_entity.type
_entity.pdbx_description
1 polymer ?
#
loop_
_entity_poly.entity_id
_entity_poly.type
_entity_poly.pdbx_seq_one_letter_code
_entity_poly.pdbx_strand_id
1 'polypeptide(L)'
;MKDLTGIGEFSKSLSKPLVKLIEVLSKGCGTISKPYFERKRIDLNNYEILSSAEAKAKAIEIISDVLERKGIESISIGKETISIEQSLILDKEIHLKSIDERSKNRLIFQNQKAQMNIESISTVAAEELQNIDEVSETPVDEDWITRFFKIAEEISNEQMQLLWGRILAGEITKPNSYSLRTLELLRNIKLDEAEIFLKFAELAISGNGISFIYNPDNVDFLKKEFKIKFEDRLLMQELGILNSNDLSYSIQPFSHTNPVPIFFKSSN
;
A
#
# COMPACT_ATOMS: atom_id res chain seq x y z
N MET A 1 26.20 11.26 -5.27
CA MET A 1 24.87 11.10 -5.89
C MET A 1 23.96 12.07 -5.16
N LYS A 2 23.46 13.12 -5.85
CA LYS A 2 22.67 14.18 -5.20
C LYS A 2 21.34 13.59 -4.71
N ASP A 3 20.96 13.96 -3.50
CA ASP A 3 19.67 13.66 -2.87
C ASP A 3 18.55 14.27 -3.75
N LEU A 4 18.03 13.47 -4.69
CA LEU A 4 17.06 13.91 -5.71
C LEU A 4 15.65 14.11 -5.12
N THR A 5 15.48 13.89 -3.82
CA THR A 5 14.17 13.82 -3.20
C THR A 5 14.01 14.75 -2.00
N GLY A 6 15.10 15.34 -1.48
CA GLY A 6 15.06 16.27 -0.34
C GLY A 6 14.60 15.62 0.97
N ILE A 7 14.81 14.31 1.13
CA ILE A 7 14.23 13.50 2.22
C ILE A 7 15.28 13.10 3.27
N GLY A 8 16.57 13.39 3.10
CA GLY A 8 17.63 12.80 3.92
C GLY A 8 17.49 12.96 5.45
N GLU A 9 16.81 14.01 5.93
CA GLU A 9 16.48 14.17 7.35
C GLU A 9 15.13 13.56 7.73
N PHE A 10 14.11 13.67 6.87
CA PHE A 10 12.78 13.10 7.12
C PHE A 10 12.81 11.57 7.20
N SER A 11 13.57 10.90 6.33
CA SER A 11 13.65 9.44 6.29
C SER A 11 14.27 8.84 7.56
N LYS A 12 15.16 9.57 8.25
CA LYS A 12 15.79 9.13 9.50
C LYS A 12 14.82 9.06 10.68
N SER A 13 13.71 9.78 10.60
CA SER A 13 12.66 9.81 11.65
C SER A 13 11.58 8.73 11.47
N LEU A 14 11.60 8.01 10.34
CA LEU A 14 10.60 7.01 9.99
C LEU A 14 11.01 5.60 10.42
N SER A 15 10.02 4.72 10.61
CA SER A 15 10.27 3.30 10.83
C SER A 15 10.86 2.66 9.57
N LYS A 16 11.67 1.60 9.75
CA LYS A 16 12.27 0.84 8.63
C LYS A 16 11.25 0.43 7.55
N PRO A 17 10.05 -0.11 7.88
CA PRO A 17 9.03 -0.39 6.88
C PRO A 17 8.64 0.81 6.01
N LEU A 18 8.46 1.98 6.62
CA LEU A 18 8.08 3.21 5.90
C LEU A 18 9.23 3.74 5.04
N VAL A 19 10.48 3.60 5.47
CA VAL A 19 11.65 3.92 4.63
C VAL A 19 11.66 3.02 3.40
N LYS A 20 11.47 1.71 3.58
CA LYS A 20 11.42 0.75 2.47
C LYS A 20 10.25 1.03 1.52
N LEU A 21 9.09 1.46 2.03
CA LEU A 21 7.98 1.92 1.20
C LEU A 21 8.37 3.13 0.34
N ILE A 22 9.05 4.12 0.89
CA ILE A 22 9.53 5.29 0.13
C ILE A 22 10.48 4.86 -1.00
N GLU A 23 11.39 3.93 -0.73
CA GLU A 23 12.29 3.39 -1.75
C GLU A 23 11.53 2.71 -2.90
N VAL A 24 10.55 1.86 -2.56
CA VAL A 24 9.70 1.17 -3.55
C VAL A 24 8.88 2.18 -4.36
N LEU A 25 8.29 3.19 -3.72
CA LEU A 25 7.56 4.27 -4.41
C LEU A 25 8.48 5.07 -5.33
N SER A 26 9.69 5.38 -4.87
CA SER A 26 10.67 6.10 -5.68
C SER A 26 11.10 5.30 -6.91
N LYS A 27 11.24 3.97 -6.79
CA LYS A 27 11.57 3.09 -7.92
C LYS A 27 10.41 2.96 -8.91
N GLY A 28 9.17 2.87 -8.41
CA GLY A 28 7.99 2.67 -9.25
C GLY A 28 7.43 3.94 -9.91
N CYS A 29 7.46 5.07 -9.20
CA CYS A 29 6.79 6.31 -9.62
C CYS A 29 7.76 7.49 -9.79
N GLY A 30 9.04 7.34 -9.46
CA GLY A 30 10.05 8.39 -9.53
C GLY A 30 9.86 9.54 -8.53
N THR A 31 8.75 9.58 -7.80
CA THR A 31 8.43 10.61 -6.80
C THR A 31 7.69 10.00 -5.61
N ILE A 32 7.76 10.65 -4.45
CA ILE A 32 7.10 10.19 -3.21
C ILE A 32 5.61 10.51 -3.31
N SER A 33 4.76 9.55 -2.93
CA SER A 33 3.35 9.82 -2.65
C SER A 33 3.22 10.91 -1.58
N LYS A 34 2.57 12.03 -1.90
CA LYS A 34 2.57 13.22 -1.03
C LYS A 34 1.62 13.14 0.18
N PRO A 35 0.36 12.69 0.07
CA PRO A 35 -0.64 12.96 1.12
C PRO A 35 -0.30 12.41 2.51
N TYR A 36 0.11 11.14 2.60
CA TYR A 36 0.45 10.52 3.90
C TYR A 36 1.74 11.11 4.49
N PHE A 37 2.81 11.15 3.70
CA PHE A 37 4.13 11.58 4.18
C PHE A 37 4.17 13.09 4.45
N GLU A 38 3.40 13.91 3.74
CA GLU A 38 3.27 15.34 4.07
C GLU A 38 2.53 15.56 5.38
N ARG A 39 1.44 14.83 5.66
CA ARG A 39 0.77 14.89 6.98
C ARG A 39 1.72 14.48 8.09
N LYS A 40 2.40 13.33 7.93
CA LYS A 40 3.36 12.85 8.92
C LYS A 40 4.51 13.83 9.14
N ARG A 41 5.00 14.47 8.07
CA ARG A 41 6.02 15.53 8.16
C ARG A 41 5.52 16.76 8.90
N ILE A 42 4.29 17.20 8.62
CA ILE A 42 3.67 18.33 9.33
C ILE A 42 3.54 18.01 10.82
N ASP A 43 3.08 16.81 11.18
CA ASP A 43 2.94 16.39 12.58
C ASP A 43 4.29 16.37 13.31
N LEU A 44 5.35 15.83 12.68
CA LEU A 44 6.70 15.82 13.22
C LEU A 44 7.25 17.24 13.40
N ASN A 45 7.10 18.09 12.38
CA ASN A 45 7.55 19.48 12.44
C ASN A 45 6.78 20.28 13.52
N ASN A 46 5.48 20.05 13.68
CA ASN A 46 4.68 20.65 14.74
C ASN A 46 5.19 20.23 16.12
N TYR A 47 5.53 18.95 16.30
CA TYR A 47 6.14 18.46 17.55
C TYR A 47 7.51 19.10 17.83
N GLU A 48 8.37 19.23 16.82
CA GLU A 48 9.67 19.91 16.95
C GLU A 48 9.52 21.39 17.32
N ILE A 49 8.56 22.10 16.69
CA ILE A 49 8.24 23.49 17.01
C ILE A 49 7.75 23.62 18.46
N LEU A 50 6.86 22.73 18.91
CA LEU A 50 6.36 22.72 20.29
C LEU A 50 7.48 22.47 21.30
N SER A 51 8.29 21.44 21.08
CA SER A 51 9.46 21.13 21.92
C SER A 51 10.47 22.29 21.96
N SER A 52 10.73 22.92 20.81
CA SER A 52 11.56 24.13 20.74
C SER A 52 10.94 25.30 21.49
N ALA A 53 9.61 25.50 21.38
CA ALA A 53 8.89 26.55 22.09
C ALA A 53 8.92 26.33 23.61
N GLU A 54 8.74 25.10 24.09
CA GLU A 54 8.88 24.73 25.50
C GLU A 54 10.30 24.97 26.02
N ALA A 55 11.32 24.55 25.26
CA ALA A 55 12.71 24.80 25.60
C ALA A 55 13.01 26.31 25.68
N LYS A 56 12.48 27.10 24.73
CA LYS A 56 12.58 28.56 24.75
C LYS A 56 11.83 29.17 25.95
N ALA A 57 10.65 28.66 26.30
CA ALA A 57 9.89 29.13 27.46
C ALA A 57 10.66 28.89 28.77
N LYS A 58 11.24 27.69 28.95
CA LYS A 58 12.13 27.41 30.10
C LYS A 58 13.36 28.31 30.14
N ALA A 59 13.96 28.58 28.98
CA ALA A 59 15.08 29.53 28.90
C ALA A 59 14.65 30.95 29.31
N ILE A 60 13.46 31.39 28.88
CA ILE A 60 12.88 32.68 29.28
C ILE A 60 12.63 32.72 30.79
N GLU A 61 12.12 31.64 31.39
CA GLU A 61 11.91 31.52 32.84
C GLU A 61 13.23 31.68 33.61
N ILE A 62 14.28 30.96 33.21
CA ILE A 62 15.63 31.08 33.80
C ILE A 62 16.18 32.51 33.63
N ILE A 63 16.00 33.11 32.46
CA ILE A 63 16.44 34.49 32.20
C ILE A 63 15.65 35.46 33.09
N SER A 64 14.34 35.28 33.25
CA SER A 64 13.49 36.09 34.13
C SER A 64 14.00 36.05 35.56
N ASP A 65 14.26 34.86 36.09
CA ASP A 65 14.86 34.64 37.42
C ASP A 65 16.19 35.39 37.59
N VAL A 66 17.05 35.37 36.57
CA VAL A 66 18.35 36.05 36.58
C VAL A 66 18.18 37.58 36.49
N LEU A 67 17.22 38.07 35.71
CA LEU A 67 16.93 39.49 35.55
C LEU A 67 16.35 40.08 36.84
N GLU A 68 15.42 39.37 37.50
CA GLU A 68 14.88 39.74 38.81
C GLU A 68 15.99 39.88 39.86
N ARG A 69 16.90 38.89 39.92
CA ARG A 69 18.06 38.93 40.83
C ARG A 69 19.01 40.09 40.54
N LYS A 70 19.09 40.55 39.29
CA LYS A 70 19.99 41.65 38.86
C LYS A 70 19.32 43.02 38.80
N GLY A 71 18.03 43.14 39.13
CA GLY A 71 17.29 44.40 39.12
C GLY A 71 17.10 45.01 37.72
N ILE A 72 17.03 44.18 36.67
CA ILE A 72 16.82 44.64 35.29
C ILE A 72 15.32 44.54 34.97
N GLU A 73 14.65 45.68 34.81
CA GLU A 73 13.18 45.75 34.69
C GLU A 73 12.63 45.37 33.29
N SER A 74 13.36 45.58 32.19
CA SER A 74 12.90 45.15 30.85
C SER A 74 14.00 45.14 29.79
N ILE A 75 13.79 44.31 28.75
CA ILE A 75 14.59 44.25 27.51
C ILE A 75 13.61 44.30 26.32
N SER A 76 13.77 45.26 25.42
CA SER A 76 12.91 45.42 24.23
C SER A 76 13.59 44.89 22.97
N ILE A 77 12.93 43.99 22.23
CA ILE A 77 13.34 43.48 20.91
C ILE A 77 12.36 44.00 19.85
N GLY A 78 12.88 44.67 18.81
CA GLY A 78 12.08 45.31 17.75
C GLY A 78 11.28 44.31 16.91
N LYS A 79 10.01 44.62 16.63
CA LYS A 79 9.12 43.80 15.81
C LYS A 79 9.25 44.19 14.33
N GLU A 80 9.61 43.24 13.47
CA GLU A 80 9.41 43.34 12.02
C GLU A 80 8.04 42.76 11.64
N THR A 81 7.26 43.52 10.89
CA THR A 81 5.98 43.09 10.29
C THR A 81 6.18 42.61 8.86
N ILE A 82 5.65 41.44 8.53
CA ILE A 82 5.66 40.84 7.19
C ILE A 82 4.31 41.14 6.51
N SER A 83 4.37 41.78 5.34
CA SER A 83 3.22 42.05 4.47
C SER A 83 3.09 40.94 3.42
N ILE A 84 1.90 40.35 3.27
CA ILE A 84 1.62 39.33 2.24
C ILE A 84 0.63 39.95 1.24
N GLU A 85 1.06 40.11 -0.02
CA GLU A 85 0.16 40.45 -1.12
C GLU A 85 -0.27 39.18 -1.84
N GLN A 86 -1.59 38.95 -1.89
CA GLN A 86 -2.19 37.86 -2.64
C GLN A 86 -2.80 38.44 -3.92
N SER A 87 -2.33 37.97 -5.08
CA SER A 87 -3.03 38.18 -6.35
C SER A 87 -3.36 36.83 -6.97
N LEU A 88 -4.58 36.70 -7.49
CA LEU A 88 -4.96 35.98 -8.72
C LEU A 88 -6.49 35.81 -8.75
N ILE A 89 -7.13 36.44 -9.74
CA ILE A 89 -8.46 36.04 -10.21
C ILE A 89 -8.30 35.71 -11.70
N LEU A 90 -8.70 34.49 -12.05
CA LEU A 90 -8.56 33.87 -13.37
C LEU A 90 -9.90 33.98 -14.10
N ASP A 91 -9.95 34.79 -15.16
CA ASP A 91 -11.13 34.95 -16.02
C ASP A 91 -11.44 33.66 -16.78
N LYS A 92 -12.69 33.19 -16.68
CA LYS A 92 -13.15 31.90 -17.22
C LYS A 92 -14.23 32.13 -18.28
N GLU A 93 -13.83 32.43 -19.50
CA GLU A 93 -14.71 32.34 -20.68
C GLU A 93 -14.67 30.92 -21.26
N ILE A 94 -15.85 30.34 -21.52
CA ILE A 94 -16.03 29.00 -22.07
C ILE A 94 -15.82 29.07 -23.59
N HIS A 95 -14.55 29.14 -24.02
CA HIS A 95 -14.19 28.86 -25.41
C HIS A 95 -14.15 27.35 -25.64
N LEU A 96 -14.81 26.87 -26.70
CA LEU A 96 -14.71 25.49 -27.16
C LEU A 96 -13.25 25.21 -27.58
N LYS A 97 -12.57 24.41 -26.75
CA LYS A 97 -11.14 24.11 -26.89
C LYS A 97 -10.82 23.36 -28.18
N SER A 98 -9.67 23.67 -28.78
CA SER A 98 -9.18 23.00 -30.00
C SER A 98 -8.92 21.50 -29.78
N ILE A 99 -8.74 20.70 -30.84
CA ILE A 99 -8.38 19.28 -30.71
C ILE A 99 -7.07 19.09 -29.92
N ASP A 100 -6.10 19.96 -30.14
CA ASP A 100 -4.80 19.93 -29.45
C ASP A 100 -4.98 20.25 -27.96
N GLU A 101 -5.76 21.28 -27.64
CA GLU A 101 -6.06 21.62 -26.26
C GLU A 101 -6.84 20.52 -25.55
N ARG A 102 -7.84 19.92 -26.21
CA ARG A 102 -8.59 18.78 -25.65
C ARG A 102 -7.70 17.57 -25.42
N SER A 103 -6.78 17.28 -26.33
CA SER A 103 -5.82 16.18 -26.19
C SER A 103 -4.85 16.41 -25.02
N LYS A 104 -4.31 17.63 -24.89
CA LYS A 104 -3.47 18.03 -23.75
C LYS A 104 -4.22 17.93 -22.43
N ASN A 105 -5.45 18.45 -22.38
CA ASN A 105 -6.28 18.38 -21.17
C ASN A 105 -6.62 16.94 -20.78
N ARG A 106 -6.89 16.07 -21.75
CA ARG A 106 -7.13 14.64 -21.50
C ARG A 106 -5.89 13.97 -20.89
N LEU A 107 -4.71 14.22 -21.45
CA LEU A 107 -3.46 13.67 -20.94
C LEU A 107 -3.20 14.13 -19.49
N ILE A 108 -3.35 15.43 -19.22
CA ILE A 108 -3.21 15.98 -17.87
C ILE A 108 -4.20 15.32 -16.91
N PHE A 109 -5.48 15.23 -17.30
CA PHE A 109 -6.51 14.62 -16.48
C PHE A 109 -6.23 13.14 -16.19
N GLN A 110 -5.81 12.37 -17.20
CA GLN A 110 -5.47 10.95 -17.03
C GLN A 110 -4.28 10.77 -16.09
N ASN A 111 -3.22 11.56 -16.26
CA ASN A 111 -2.05 11.50 -15.37
C ASN A 111 -2.40 11.92 -13.93
N GLN A 112 -3.25 12.94 -13.76
CA GLN A 112 -3.73 13.34 -12.43
C GLN A 112 -4.55 12.23 -11.77
N LYS A 113 -5.46 11.60 -12.52
CA LYS A 113 -6.25 10.48 -12.02
C LYS A 113 -5.37 9.28 -11.62
N ALA A 114 -4.41 8.94 -12.46
CA ALA A 114 -3.44 7.88 -12.18
C ALA A 114 -2.63 8.17 -10.92
N GLN A 115 -2.15 9.42 -10.76
CA GLN A 115 -1.44 9.86 -9.57
C GLN A 115 -2.30 9.75 -8.30
N MET A 116 -3.58 10.17 -8.36
CA MET A 116 -4.51 10.04 -7.24
C MET A 116 -4.73 8.58 -6.82
N ASN A 117 -4.82 7.66 -7.79
CA ASN A 117 -4.97 6.23 -7.51
C ASN A 117 -3.73 5.67 -6.79
N ILE A 118 -2.54 6.00 -7.30
CA ILE A 118 -1.25 5.62 -6.68
C ILE A 118 -1.17 6.17 -5.26
N GLU A 119 -1.52 7.44 -5.05
CA GLU A 119 -1.46 8.07 -3.73
C GLU A 119 -2.42 7.43 -2.72
N SER A 120 -3.61 7.04 -3.17
CA SER A 120 -4.60 6.35 -2.34
C SER A 120 -4.07 4.97 -1.91
N ILE A 121 -3.57 4.18 -2.86
CA ILE A 121 -2.96 2.86 -2.59
C ILE A 121 -1.73 2.98 -1.68
N SER A 122 -0.89 3.99 -1.91
CA SER A 122 0.32 4.25 -1.11
C SER A 122 -0.01 4.62 0.33
N THR A 123 -1.09 5.38 0.53
CA THR A 123 -1.58 5.76 1.86
C THR A 123 -2.01 4.54 2.63
N VAL A 124 -2.81 3.66 2.01
CA VAL A 124 -3.21 2.38 2.63
C VAL A 124 -1.99 1.53 2.97
N ALA A 125 -1.04 1.39 2.04
CA ALA A 125 0.17 0.61 2.31
C ALA A 125 0.97 1.16 3.50
N ALA A 126 1.07 2.49 3.62
CA ALA A 126 1.73 3.13 4.75
C ALA A 126 1.01 2.89 6.08
N GLU A 127 -0.33 2.93 6.08
CA GLU A 127 -1.17 2.63 7.24
C GLU A 127 -1.05 1.18 7.70
N GLU A 128 -0.93 0.23 6.77
CA GLU A 128 -0.70 -1.19 7.10
C GLU A 128 0.71 -1.42 7.65
N LEU A 129 1.72 -0.72 7.10
CA LEU A 129 3.12 -0.83 7.52
C LEU A 129 3.45 -0.11 8.83
N GLN A 130 2.61 0.83 9.29
CA GLN A 130 2.90 1.61 10.50
C GLN A 130 2.94 0.74 11.78
N ASN A 131 2.24 -0.40 11.76
CA ASN A 131 2.12 -1.33 12.89
C ASN A 131 3.07 -2.52 12.78
N ILE A 132 4.00 -2.48 11.82
CA ILE A 132 4.98 -3.54 11.58
C ILE A 132 6.34 -3.05 12.05
N ASP A 133 6.97 -3.78 12.96
CA ASP A 133 8.27 -3.38 13.52
C ASP A 133 9.44 -3.74 12.60
N GLU A 134 9.36 -4.89 11.92
CA GLU A 134 10.42 -5.44 11.09
C GLU A 134 9.94 -5.79 9.68
N VAL A 135 10.77 -5.46 8.70
CA VAL A 135 10.60 -5.87 7.30
C VAL A 135 11.87 -6.57 6.84
N SER A 136 11.73 -7.45 5.85
CA SER A 136 12.89 -8.10 5.22
C SER A 136 13.85 -7.07 4.63
N GLU A 137 15.16 -7.27 4.79
CA GLU A 137 16.19 -6.45 4.13
C GLU A 137 16.34 -6.78 2.63
N THR A 138 15.72 -7.87 2.16
CA THR A 138 15.69 -8.23 0.74
C THR A 138 14.95 -7.14 -0.06
N PRO A 139 15.50 -6.66 -1.19
CA PRO A 139 14.81 -5.70 -2.04
C PRO A 139 13.58 -6.34 -2.69
N VAL A 140 12.56 -5.52 -2.95
CA VAL A 140 11.44 -5.92 -3.81
C VAL A 140 11.91 -5.94 -5.26
N ASP A 141 11.45 -6.94 -6.02
CA ASP A 141 11.80 -7.13 -7.42
C ASP A 141 11.39 -5.94 -8.30
N GLU A 142 12.26 -5.50 -9.21
CA GLU A 142 12.02 -4.28 -10.00
C GLU A 142 10.95 -4.46 -11.08
N ASP A 143 10.86 -5.66 -11.67
CA ASP A 143 9.81 -5.98 -12.64
C ASP A 143 8.44 -6.04 -11.94
N TRP A 144 8.40 -6.58 -10.71
CA TRP A 144 7.22 -6.54 -9.86
C TRP A 144 6.78 -5.13 -9.55
N ILE A 145 7.69 -4.26 -9.09
CA ILE A 145 7.41 -2.84 -8.81
C ILE A 145 6.81 -2.18 -10.05
N THR A 146 7.48 -2.33 -11.19
CA THR A 146 7.05 -1.72 -12.46
C THR A 146 5.65 -2.20 -12.84
N ARG A 147 5.39 -3.51 -12.75
CA ARG A 147 4.08 -4.09 -13.08
C ARG A 147 3.00 -3.63 -12.12
N PHE A 148 3.29 -3.65 -10.82
CA PHE A 148 2.34 -3.25 -9.77
C PHE A 148 1.87 -1.82 -9.99
N PHE A 149 2.79 -0.87 -10.13
CA PHE A 149 2.41 0.54 -10.29
C PHE A 149 1.70 0.80 -11.62
N LYS A 150 2.07 0.08 -12.69
CA LYS A 150 1.37 0.19 -13.97
C LYS A 150 -0.11 -0.19 -13.85
N ILE A 151 -0.43 -1.19 -13.04
CA ILE A 151 -1.81 -1.59 -12.78
C ILE A 151 -2.48 -0.59 -11.82
N ALA A 152 -1.77 -0.17 -10.76
CA ALA A 152 -2.29 0.76 -9.75
C ALA A 152 -2.79 2.09 -10.35
N GLU A 153 -2.17 2.58 -11.44
CA GLU A 153 -2.62 3.76 -12.20
C GLU A 153 -4.10 3.68 -12.62
N GLU A 154 -4.65 2.47 -12.83
CA GLU A 154 -5.98 2.23 -13.37
C GLU A 154 -7.04 1.98 -12.27
N ILE A 155 -6.62 1.79 -11.00
CA ILE A 155 -7.51 1.35 -9.91
C ILE A 155 -8.13 2.53 -9.18
N SER A 156 -9.38 2.83 -9.53
CA SER A 156 -10.14 3.94 -8.90
C SER A 156 -11.20 3.50 -7.89
N ASN A 157 -11.47 2.20 -7.76
CA ASN A 157 -12.43 1.70 -6.78
C ASN A 157 -11.77 1.63 -5.40
N GLU A 158 -12.39 2.23 -4.38
CA GLU A 158 -11.82 2.35 -3.03
C GLU A 158 -11.52 0.98 -2.37
N GLN A 159 -12.40 -0.01 -2.53
CA GLN A 159 -12.17 -1.35 -1.98
C GLN A 159 -10.98 -2.05 -2.66
N MET A 160 -10.85 -1.86 -3.98
CA MET A 160 -9.67 -2.34 -4.70
C MET A 160 -8.42 -1.59 -4.29
N GLN A 161 -8.48 -0.28 -4.06
CA GLN A 161 -7.33 0.48 -3.55
C GLN A 161 -6.88 -0.03 -2.18
N LEU A 162 -7.82 -0.40 -1.29
CA LEU A 162 -7.52 -1.04 -0.01
C LEU A 162 -6.80 -2.38 -0.21
N LEU A 163 -7.32 -3.23 -1.08
CA LEU A 163 -6.70 -4.53 -1.40
C LEU A 163 -5.28 -4.35 -1.96
N TRP A 164 -5.12 -3.45 -2.92
CA TRP A 164 -3.83 -3.20 -3.57
C TRP A 164 -2.82 -2.55 -2.62
N GLY A 165 -3.26 -1.70 -1.69
CA GLY A 165 -2.41 -1.17 -0.62
C GLY A 165 -1.88 -2.28 0.30
N ARG A 166 -2.72 -3.24 0.66
CA ARG A 166 -2.31 -4.42 1.46
C ARG A 166 -1.35 -5.34 0.71
N ILE A 167 -1.56 -5.53 -0.59
CA ILE A 167 -0.63 -6.31 -1.44
C ILE A 167 0.74 -5.63 -1.48
N LEU A 168 0.77 -4.31 -1.66
CA LEU A 168 2.01 -3.53 -1.63
C LEU A 168 2.72 -3.66 -0.27
N ALA A 169 2.00 -3.47 0.83
CA ALA A 169 2.54 -3.62 2.18
C ALA A 169 3.10 -5.03 2.43
N GLY A 170 2.39 -6.07 2.00
CA GLY A 170 2.83 -7.45 2.16
C GLY A 170 4.07 -7.78 1.33
N GLU A 171 4.16 -7.31 0.09
CA GLU A 171 5.35 -7.48 -0.75
C GLU A 171 6.57 -6.72 -0.19
N ILE A 172 6.37 -5.52 0.37
CA ILE A 172 7.42 -4.76 1.06
C ILE A 172 7.91 -5.51 2.29
N THR A 173 6.98 -6.05 3.08
CA THR A 173 7.29 -6.79 4.32
C THR A 173 8.06 -8.07 4.01
N LYS A 174 7.58 -8.85 3.04
CA LYS A 174 8.16 -10.12 2.62
C LYS A 174 8.18 -10.20 1.08
N PRO A 175 9.30 -9.83 0.43
CA PRO A 175 9.43 -9.94 -1.02
C PRO A 175 9.21 -11.36 -1.52
N ASN A 176 8.72 -11.48 -2.76
CA ASN A 176 8.25 -12.71 -3.41
C ASN A 176 7.01 -13.35 -2.76
N SER A 177 6.18 -12.57 -2.06
CA SER A 177 4.92 -13.07 -1.49
C SER A 177 3.79 -13.05 -2.51
N TYR A 178 3.79 -12.10 -3.45
CA TYR A 178 2.80 -11.97 -4.49
C TYR A 178 3.46 -12.06 -5.87
N SER A 179 3.05 -13.04 -6.67
CA SER A 179 3.61 -13.21 -8.02
C SER A 179 3.05 -12.19 -9.01
N LEU A 180 3.75 -11.96 -10.13
CA LEU A 180 3.20 -11.19 -11.27
C LEU A 180 1.87 -11.75 -11.77
N ARG A 181 1.71 -13.09 -11.73
CA ARG A 181 0.46 -13.76 -12.09
C ARG A 181 -0.69 -13.40 -11.14
N THR A 182 -0.39 -13.22 -9.86
CA THR A 182 -1.35 -12.76 -8.86
C THR A 182 -1.83 -11.35 -9.19
N LEU A 183 -0.94 -10.44 -9.59
CA LEU A 183 -1.31 -9.08 -9.99
C LEU A 183 -2.23 -9.07 -11.22
N GLU A 184 -1.92 -9.86 -12.25
CA GLU A 184 -2.73 -9.96 -13.47
C GLU A 184 -4.09 -10.63 -13.25
N LEU A 185 -4.21 -11.53 -12.27
CA LEU A 185 -5.50 -12.09 -11.88
C LEU A 185 -6.34 -11.03 -11.16
N LEU A 186 -5.77 -10.39 -10.15
CA LEU A 186 -6.49 -9.43 -9.30
C LEU A 186 -6.90 -8.14 -10.01
N ARG A 187 -6.21 -7.74 -11.09
CA ARG A 187 -6.62 -6.56 -11.86
C ARG A 187 -7.90 -6.77 -12.66
N ASN A 188 -8.22 -8.04 -12.97
CA ASN A 188 -9.34 -8.41 -13.84
C ASN A 188 -10.50 -9.04 -13.08
N ILE A 189 -10.30 -9.40 -11.81
CA ILE A 189 -11.32 -10.04 -10.99
C ILE A 189 -12.46 -9.07 -10.67
N LYS A 190 -13.69 -9.52 -10.86
CA LYS A 190 -14.89 -8.81 -10.42
C LYS A 190 -15.24 -9.12 -8.97
N LEU A 191 -16.13 -8.31 -8.39
CA LEU A 191 -16.57 -8.51 -7.00
C LEU A 191 -17.25 -9.87 -6.79
N ASP A 192 -18.15 -10.27 -7.70
CA ASP A 192 -18.84 -11.55 -7.67
C ASP A 192 -17.87 -12.74 -7.86
N GLU A 193 -16.90 -12.60 -8.76
CA GLU A 193 -15.81 -13.57 -8.95
C GLU A 193 -14.94 -13.71 -7.68
N ALA A 194 -14.63 -12.60 -7.00
CA ALA A 194 -13.86 -12.57 -5.76
C ALA A 194 -14.63 -13.18 -4.57
N GLU A 195 -15.93 -12.94 -4.46
CA GLU A 195 -16.78 -13.56 -3.44
C GLU A 195 -16.81 -15.08 -3.60
N ILE A 196 -16.83 -15.59 -4.83
CA ILE A 196 -16.75 -17.03 -5.09
C ILE A 196 -15.36 -17.55 -4.72
N PHE A 197 -14.29 -16.84 -5.09
CA PHE A 197 -12.93 -17.21 -4.70
C PHE A 197 -12.77 -17.38 -3.18
N LEU A 198 -13.36 -16.49 -2.38
CA LEU A 198 -13.32 -16.58 -0.92
C LEU A 198 -13.92 -17.88 -0.38
N LYS A 199 -15.02 -18.38 -0.97
CA LYS A 199 -15.59 -19.69 -0.60
C LYS A 199 -14.59 -20.83 -0.85
N PHE A 200 -13.86 -20.77 -1.96
CA PHE A 200 -12.83 -21.76 -2.26
C PHE A 200 -11.58 -21.60 -1.40
N ALA A 201 -11.26 -20.38 -0.97
CA ALA A 201 -10.15 -20.14 -0.05
C ALA A 201 -10.38 -20.76 1.34
N GLU A 202 -11.64 -20.89 1.79
CA GLU A 202 -11.98 -21.63 3.01
C GLU A 202 -11.63 -23.13 2.93
N LEU A 203 -11.53 -23.67 1.71
CA LEU A 203 -11.11 -25.04 1.44
C LEU A 203 -9.59 -25.18 1.29
N ALA A 204 -8.83 -24.10 1.51
CA ALA A 204 -7.39 -24.11 1.37
C ALA A 204 -6.73 -24.86 2.54
N ILE A 205 -5.90 -25.83 2.21
CA ILE A 205 -5.06 -26.59 3.13
C ILE A 205 -3.61 -26.21 2.83
N SER A 206 -2.89 -25.72 3.83
CA SER A 206 -1.48 -25.34 3.69
C SER A 206 -0.58 -26.16 4.63
N GLY A 207 0.60 -26.55 4.13
CA GLY A 207 1.60 -27.30 4.90
C GLY A 207 2.90 -27.47 4.11
N ASN A 208 4.04 -27.46 4.81
CA ASN A 208 5.39 -27.62 4.21
C ASN A 208 5.68 -26.71 3.00
N GLY A 209 5.15 -25.47 3.01
CA GLY A 209 5.34 -24.51 1.93
C GLY A 209 4.46 -24.74 0.70
N ILE A 210 3.47 -25.65 0.78
CA ILE A 210 2.57 -25.99 -0.31
C ILE A 210 1.13 -25.73 0.15
N SER A 211 0.31 -25.19 -0.75
CA SER A 211 -1.09 -24.93 -0.51
C SER A 211 -1.94 -25.62 -1.58
N PHE A 212 -3.04 -26.24 -1.16
CA PHE A 212 -4.00 -26.92 -2.01
C PHE A 212 -5.40 -26.42 -1.70
N ILE A 213 -6.25 -26.34 -2.72
CA ILE A 213 -7.69 -26.16 -2.51
C ILE A 213 -8.32 -27.55 -2.59
N TYR A 214 -9.01 -27.96 -1.53
CA TYR A 214 -9.75 -29.21 -1.55
C TYR A 214 -10.92 -29.10 -2.54
N ASN A 215 -10.93 -29.93 -3.58
CA ASN A 215 -11.90 -29.84 -4.68
C ASN A 215 -12.50 -31.22 -5.02
N PRO A 216 -13.33 -31.80 -4.12
CA PRO A 216 -13.93 -33.11 -4.33
C PRO A 216 -14.93 -33.08 -5.49
N ASP A 217 -15.08 -34.20 -6.20
CA ASP A 217 -16.10 -34.34 -7.24
C ASP A 217 -17.52 -34.48 -6.69
N ASN A 218 -17.65 -34.66 -5.37
CA ASN A 218 -18.93 -34.64 -4.68
C ASN A 218 -19.50 -33.21 -4.62
N VAL A 219 -20.20 -32.83 -5.68
CA VAL A 219 -20.88 -31.53 -5.81
C VAL A 219 -21.90 -31.30 -4.71
N ASP A 220 -22.57 -32.35 -4.22
CA ASP A 220 -23.57 -32.22 -3.15
C ASP A 220 -22.96 -31.79 -1.83
N PHE A 221 -21.76 -32.29 -1.50
CA PHE A 221 -21.03 -31.87 -0.30
C PHE A 221 -20.63 -30.40 -0.38
N LEU A 222 -20.00 -29.99 -1.48
CA LEU A 222 -19.59 -28.60 -1.72
C LEU A 222 -20.78 -27.63 -1.66
N LYS A 223 -21.92 -28.04 -2.23
CA LYS A 223 -23.14 -27.23 -2.23
C LYS A 223 -23.79 -27.12 -0.86
N LYS A 224 -23.84 -28.20 -0.08
CA LYS A 224 -24.50 -28.22 1.24
C LYS A 224 -23.68 -27.52 2.31
N GLU A 225 -22.38 -27.83 2.39
CA GLU A 225 -21.52 -27.34 3.47
C GLU A 225 -20.92 -25.96 3.15
N PHE A 226 -20.51 -25.74 1.89
CA PHE A 226 -19.77 -24.53 1.50
C PHE A 226 -20.55 -23.59 0.57
N LYS A 227 -21.79 -23.95 0.21
CA LYS A 227 -22.62 -23.19 -0.74
C LYS A 227 -21.91 -22.91 -2.08
N ILE A 228 -21.03 -23.82 -2.47
CA ILE A 228 -20.30 -23.79 -3.74
C ILE A 228 -21.10 -24.60 -4.76
N LYS A 229 -21.49 -23.94 -5.85
CA LYS A 229 -22.25 -24.58 -6.94
C LYS A 229 -21.33 -25.09 -8.05
N PHE A 230 -21.89 -25.85 -8.99
CA PHE A 230 -21.15 -26.31 -10.16
C PHE A 230 -20.65 -25.13 -11.01
N GLU A 231 -21.48 -24.10 -11.18
CA GLU A 231 -21.13 -22.89 -11.93
C GLU A 231 -19.98 -22.13 -11.25
N ASP A 232 -19.96 -22.09 -9.92
CA ASP A 232 -18.88 -21.49 -9.14
C ASP A 232 -17.54 -22.23 -9.39
N ARG A 233 -17.56 -23.56 -9.47
CA ARG A 233 -16.38 -24.38 -9.78
C ARG A 233 -15.87 -24.15 -11.20
N LEU A 234 -16.78 -24.08 -12.17
CA LEU A 234 -16.44 -23.82 -13.57
C LEU A 234 -15.78 -22.44 -13.72
N LEU A 235 -16.35 -21.42 -13.06
CA LEU A 235 -15.77 -20.08 -13.06
C LEU A 235 -14.35 -20.07 -12.47
N MET A 236 -14.11 -20.75 -11.34
CA MET A 236 -12.75 -20.82 -10.78
C MET A 236 -11.75 -21.55 -11.68
N GLN A 237 -12.21 -22.50 -12.51
CA GLN A 237 -11.38 -23.12 -13.55
C GLN A 237 -11.08 -22.15 -14.69
N GLU A 238 -12.08 -21.39 -15.15
CA GLU A 238 -11.91 -20.36 -16.19
C GLU A 238 -10.95 -19.25 -15.75
N LEU A 239 -11.02 -18.82 -14.48
CA LEU A 239 -10.07 -17.87 -13.88
C LEU A 239 -8.67 -18.49 -13.65
N GLY A 240 -8.50 -19.79 -13.88
CA GLY A 240 -7.24 -20.50 -13.70
C GLY A 240 -6.82 -20.67 -12.23
N ILE A 241 -7.79 -20.59 -11.31
CA ILE A 241 -7.61 -20.80 -9.85
C ILE A 241 -7.69 -22.28 -9.53
N LEU A 242 -8.62 -23.01 -10.17
CA LEU A 242 -8.73 -24.46 -10.07
C LEU A 242 -8.20 -25.14 -11.33
N ASN A 243 -7.57 -26.30 -11.15
CA ASN A 243 -7.24 -27.18 -12.25
C ASN A 243 -8.42 -28.11 -12.55
N SER A 244 -8.63 -28.42 -13.83
CA SER A 244 -9.58 -29.43 -14.28
C SER A 244 -9.03 -30.86 -14.21
N ASN A 245 -7.71 -31.00 -14.05
CA ASN A 245 -7.06 -32.30 -14.00
C ASN A 245 -6.95 -32.82 -12.57
N ASP A 246 -7.18 -34.12 -12.41
CA ASP A 246 -6.89 -34.85 -11.18
C ASP A 246 -5.38 -34.86 -10.93
N LEU A 247 -4.96 -34.15 -9.89
CA LEU A 247 -3.60 -34.19 -9.40
C LEU A 247 -3.51 -35.22 -8.26
N SER A 248 -2.58 -36.17 -8.40
CA SER A 248 -2.20 -37.03 -7.28
C SER A 248 -1.05 -36.36 -6.52
N TYR A 249 -1.23 -36.14 -5.21
CA TYR A 249 -0.19 -35.61 -4.34
C TYR A 249 -0.03 -36.52 -3.12
N SER A 250 1.17 -37.02 -2.85
CA SER A 250 1.46 -37.86 -1.68
C SER A 250 2.02 -37.00 -0.54
N ILE A 251 1.26 -36.86 0.54
CA ILE A 251 1.75 -36.25 1.77
C ILE A 251 2.48 -37.33 2.57
N GLN A 252 3.74 -37.11 2.92
CA GLN A 252 4.47 -37.97 3.85
C GLN A 252 4.00 -37.67 5.29
N PRO A 253 3.49 -38.66 6.05
CA PRO A 253 3.05 -38.41 7.41
C PRO A 253 4.21 -38.04 8.33
N PHE A 254 3.92 -37.19 9.32
CA PHE A 254 4.90 -36.68 10.30
C PHE A 254 5.37 -37.70 11.36
N SER A 255 5.05 -38.99 11.23
CA SER A 255 5.44 -40.01 12.21
C SER A 255 6.52 -40.94 11.66
N HIS A 256 7.55 -41.20 12.49
CA HIS A 256 8.66 -42.16 12.29
C HIS A 256 8.25 -43.63 12.12
N THR A 257 7.01 -43.94 11.71
CA THR A 257 6.57 -45.30 11.43
C THR A 257 5.70 -45.29 10.18
N ASN A 258 6.31 -45.78 9.09
CA ASN A 258 5.77 -46.06 7.76
C ASN A 258 4.96 -44.94 7.07
N PRO A 259 5.41 -44.44 5.91
CA PRO A 259 4.65 -43.46 5.16
C PRO A 259 3.35 -44.07 4.64
N VAL A 260 2.22 -43.56 5.12
CA VAL A 260 0.90 -43.80 4.52
C VAL A 260 0.70 -42.74 3.45
N PRO A 261 0.81 -43.08 2.15
CA PRO A 261 0.45 -42.15 1.10
C PRO A 261 -1.04 -41.81 1.22
N ILE A 262 -1.34 -40.53 1.47
CA ILE A 262 -2.71 -40.01 1.33
C ILE A 262 -2.94 -39.85 -0.17
N PHE A 263 -3.78 -40.71 -0.74
CA PHE A 263 -4.24 -40.57 -2.12
C PHE A 263 -5.54 -39.78 -2.13
N PHE A 264 -5.51 -38.58 -2.73
CA PHE A 264 -6.73 -37.93 -3.18
C PHE A 264 -7.19 -38.67 -4.43
N LYS A 265 -8.17 -39.56 -4.26
CA LYS A 265 -8.78 -40.31 -5.36
C LYS A 265 -10.10 -39.65 -5.69
N SER A 266 -10.25 -39.16 -6.92
CA SER A 266 -11.57 -38.92 -7.50
C SER A 266 -12.35 -40.24 -7.38
N SER A 267 -13.50 -40.18 -6.72
CA SER A 267 -14.41 -41.32 -6.68
C SER A 267 -15.25 -41.23 -7.95
N ASN A 268 -15.04 -42.17 -8.87
CA ASN A 268 -15.83 -42.36 -10.09
C ASN A 268 -17.34 -42.24 -9.85
#